data_AF-A0A960JDB6-F1
#
_entry.id   AF-A0A960JDB6-F1
#
_cell.length_a   1.000
_cell.length_b   1.000
_cell.length_c   1.000
_cell.angle_alpha   90.00
_cell.angle_beta   90.00
_cell.angle_gamma   90.00
#
_symmetry.space_group_name_H-M   'P 1'
#
loop_
_entity.id
_entity.type
_entity.pdbx_description
1 polymer ?
#
loop_
_entity_poly.entity_id
_entity_poly.type
_entity_poly.pdbx_seq_one_letter_code
_entity_poly.pdbx_strand_id
1 'polypeptide(L)'
;MTRSSAVVTLALLAVGAAAQAQVAPWQDPAQAIAFETAPETGLTVAATDLSQTRIYPRGTLAVIDLRCRLTLENRGAKPVRSVTLAVESQQNAAGGRASVAAPSLHAARGETFSVSLNLRLVRPLPGAAGPLVAVSVDGVLHDDMTFAGPNRLESQRKLTLLEAEARRDRERLRLALGQGRNNLQQAALAILERQSEQPKLQARLAGGGRTVARAANTDATTVQLAMLDVAGAPLELVSGEAVVSDASASAPMIALRNRSSKPVRYYELGWVVADREGRRYSAGVLPSTGGPLSPGASGQLPGGRTFEFQQDGKPLAIGGMSGYVRQVEFADGSVWTPSLAALESSGVRGVEPVSAEEQRLAELYRQKGLAALIAELEKF
;
A
#
# COMPACT_ATOMS: atom_id res chain seq x y z
N MET A 1 45.77 53.55 56.47
CA MET A 1 44.34 53.88 56.27
C MET A 1 44.15 54.35 54.83
N THR A 2 43.42 53.58 54.01
CA THR A 2 42.51 53.98 52.88
C THR A 2 42.98 55.10 51.92
N ARG A 3 43.06 54.99 50.58
CA ARG A 3 42.41 54.26 49.44
C ARG A 3 43.45 54.31 48.28
N SER A 4 43.37 53.72 47.09
CA SER A 4 42.27 53.31 46.22
C SER A 4 42.87 52.47 45.08
N SER A 5 42.10 51.51 44.57
CA SER A 5 42.48 50.53 43.56
C SER A 5 42.58 51.09 42.13
N ALA A 6 43.65 50.71 41.43
CA ALA A 6 43.90 50.75 39.98
C ALA A 6 45.14 49.85 39.78
N VAL A 7 45.39 49.06 38.74
CA VAL A 7 44.89 48.94 37.37
C VAL A 7 45.59 47.70 36.78
N VAL A 8 44.91 47.00 35.86
CA VAL A 8 45.45 46.14 34.79
C VAL A 8 46.06 44.79 35.16
N THR A 9 45.33 43.73 34.77
CA THR A 9 45.95 42.49 34.28
C THR A 9 45.35 42.20 32.91
N LEU A 10 46.15 42.43 31.87
CA LEU A 10 45.85 42.09 30.49
C LEU A 10 47.00 41.20 30.01
N ALA A 11 46.70 39.93 29.73
CA ALA A 11 47.15 39.20 28.53
C ALA A 11 47.00 37.68 28.68
N LEU A 12 46.70 37.06 27.54
CA LEU A 12 46.77 35.64 27.20
C LEU A 12 45.67 34.71 27.71
N LEU A 13 44.67 34.48 26.85
CA LEU A 13 44.45 33.17 26.25
C LEU A 13 43.58 33.33 24.99
N ALA A 14 44.24 33.72 23.90
CA ALA A 14 43.78 33.43 22.56
C ALA A 14 44.17 31.98 22.24
N VAL A 15 43.27 31.05 22.53
CA VAL A 15 43.32 29.68 22.00
C VAL A 15 41.97 29.40 21.34
N GLY A 16 42.01 29.35 20.02
CA GLY A 16 41.15 28.47 19.23
C GLY A 16 39.68 28.86 19.17
N ALA A 17 39.40 29.92 18.41
CA ALA A 17 38.19 29.98 17.60
C ALA A 17 38.21 28.84 16.56
N ALA A 18 38.07 27.60 17.02
CA ALA A 18 37.77 26.46 16.17
C ALA A 18 36.26 26.47 15.92
N ALA A 19 35.91 27.16 14.83
CA ALA A 19 34.74 26.89 14.00
C ALA A 19 33.45 26.52 14.77
N GLN A 20 32.74 27.55 15.18
CA GLN A 20 31.29 27.56 15.05
C GLN A 20 30.91 27.27 13.59
N ALA A 21 30.79 25.99 13.26
CA ALA A 21 29.95 25.51 12.18
C ALA A 21 29.02 24.47 12.79
N GLN A 22 28.19 24.92 13.74
CA GLN A 22 26.94 24.23 14.02
C GLN A 22 26.15 24.29 12.71
N VAL A 23 26.21 23.23 11.92
CA VAL A 23 25.28 23.02 10.80
C VAL A 23 23.89 23.10 11.43
N ALA A 24 23.21 24.23 11.25
CA ALA A 24 21.83 24.40 11.69
C ALA A 24 21.00 23.32 10.95
N PRO A 25 20.50 22.27 11.62
CA PRO A 25 19.91 21.17 10.90
C PRO A 25 18.48 21.56 10.53
N TRP A 26 18.26 21.88 9.26
CA TRP A 26 16.95 21.83 8.59
C TRP A 26 15.80 22.55 9.33
N GLN A 27 16.01 23.81 9.72
CA GLN A 27 14.98 24.60 10.42
C GLN A 27 13.72 24.85 9.56
N ASP A 28 13.87 24.87 8.23
CA ASP A 28 12.77 25.01 7.29
C ASP A 28 12.62 23.75 6.42
N PRO A 29 11.60 22.91 6.66
CA PRO A 29 11.29 21.76 5.82
C PRO A 29 11.07 22.11 4.34
N ALA A 30 10.63 23.34 4.02
CA ALA A 30 10.38 23.75 2.64
C ALA A 30 11.67 23.83 1.80
N GLN A 31 12.80 24.12 2.43
CA GLN A 31 14.11 24.11 1.76
C GLN A 31 14.71 22.70 1.66
N ALA A 32 14.20 21.77 2.46
CA ALA A 32 14.70 20.40 2.54
C ALA A 32 13.96 19.43 1.62
N ILE A 33 12.80 19.81 1.08
CA ILE A 33 11.92 18.91 0.32
C ILE A 33 11.70 19.47 -1.09
N ALA A 34 12.06 18.69 -2.10
CA ALA A 34 11.77 19.02 -3.49
C ALA A 34 10.47 18.33 -3.94
N PHE A 35 9.66 19.07 -4.70
CA PHE A 35 8.46 18.54 -5.34
C PHE A 35 8.62 18.61 -6.85
N GLU A 36 8.59 17.45 -7.49
CA GLU A 36 8.79 17.29 -8.91
C GLU A 36 7.52 16.78 -9.56
N THR A 37 7.21 17.32 -10.72
CA THR A 37 6.12 16.83 -11.57
C THR A 37 6.70 16.34 -12.87
N ALA A 38 6.00 15.40 -13.48
CA ALA A 38 6.35 14.84 -14.76
C ALA A 38 5.45 15.52 -15.82
N PRO A 39 6.00 16.30 -16.77
CA PRO A 39 5.21 17.10 -17.71
C PRO A 39 4.13 16.31 -18.46
N GLU A 40 4.43 15.05 -18.81
CA GLU A 40 3.53 14.12 -19.47
C GLU A 40 2.27 13.77 -18.65
N THR A 41 2.30 13.98 -17.34
CA THR A 41 1.15 13.72 -16.45
C THR A 41 0.11 14.85 -16.48
N GLY A 42 0.49 16.03 -16.99
CA GLY A 42 -0.35 17.22 -16.97
C GLY A 42 -0.65 17.75 -15.55
N LEU A 43 0.06 17.29 -14.53
CA LEU A 43 -0.10 17.76 -13.15
C LEU A 43 0.90 18.87 -12.81
N THR A 44 0.45 19.86 -12.07
CA THR A 44 1.31 20.89 -11.47
C THR A 44 1.09 20.99 -9.97
N VAL A 45 2.13 21.33 -9.21
CA VAL A 45 2.00 21.61 -7.77
C VAL A 45 1.33 22.96 -7.59
N ALA A 46 0.15 22.98 -6.97
CA ALA A 46 -0.58 24.20 -6.67
C ALA A 46 -0.24 24.73 -5.27
N ALA A 47 -0.11 23.84 -4.28
CA ALA A 47 0.24 24.21 -2.92
C ALA A 47 0.84 23.03 -2.14
N THR A 48 1.63 23.35 -1.11
CA THR A 48 2.22 22.38 -0.18
C THR A 48 2.04 22.86 1.25
N ASP A 49 1.46 22.03 2.12
CA ASP A 49 1.48 22.24 3.56
C ASP A 49 2.49 21.29 4.20
N LEU A 50 3.52 21.85 4.83
CA LEU A 50 4.60 21.14 5.53
C LEU A 50 4.62 21.46 7.03
N SER A 51 3.59 22.13 7.56
CA SER A 51 3.56 22.68 8.92
C SER A 51 3.78 21.63 10.03
N GLN A 52 3.45 20.37 9.76
CA GLN A 52 3.61 19.26 10.71
C GLN A 52 4.84 18.39 10.45
N THR A 53 5.63 18.70 9.41
CA THR A 53 6.81 17.92 9.06
C THR A 53 7.93 18.21 10.06
N ARG A 54 8.63 17.15 10.50
CA ARG A 54 9.74 17.25 11.45
C ARG A 54 10.96 16.54 10.91
N ILE A 55 12.10 17.20 10.99
CA ILE A 55 13.40 16.64 10.59
C ILE A 55 14.33 16.78 11.78
N TYR A 56 14.93 15.68 12.21
CA TYR A 56 15.83 15.70 13.36
C TYR A 56 16.94 14.65 13.22
N PRO A 57 18.16 14.96 13.71
CA PRO A 57 19.24 14.00 13.73
C PRO A 57 19.00 12.91 14.78
N ARG A 58 19.43 11.69 14.48
CA ARG A 58 19.46 10.53 15.37
C ARG A 58 20.74 9.73 15.11
N GLY A 59 21.79 10.04 15.87
CA GLY A 59 23.12 9.47 15.64
C GLY A 59 23.66 9.86 14.27
N THR A 60 24.01 8.88 13.45
CA THR A 60 24.50 9.06 12.08
C THR A 60 23.37 9.15 11.03
N LEU A 61 22.12 9.24 11.45
CA LEU A 61 20.96 9.34 10.55
C LEU A 61 20.20 10.66 10.78
N ALA A 62 19.60 11.20 9.73
CA ALA A 62 18.48 12.12 9.82
C ALA A 62 17.17 11.31 9.73
N VAL A 63 16.26 11.56 10.68
CA VAL A 63 14.90 11.03 10.64
C VAL A 63 13.98 12.13 10.13
N ILE A 64 13.16 11.79 9.14
CA ILE A 64 12.21 12.70 8.51
C ILE A 64 10.79 12.16 8.76
N ASP A 65 10.05 12.81 9.65
CA ASP A 65 8.61 12.58 9.85
C ASP A 65 7.87 13.51 8.88
N LEU A 66 7.67 13.02 7.65
CA LEU A 66 7.02 13.74 6.57
C LEU A 66 5.51 13.70 6.77
N ARG A 67 4.95 14.84 7.16
CA ARG A 67 3.50 15.09 7.26
C ARG A 67 3.18 16.24 6.35
N CYS A 68 2.81 15.90 5.12
CA CYS A 68 2.61 16.85 4.05
C CYS A 68 1.22 16.69 3.43
N ARG A 69 0.55 17.80 3.15
CA ARG A 69 -0.60 17.84 2.23
C ARG A 69 -0.14 18.50 0.94
N LEU A 70 -0.01 17.70 -0.12
CA LEU A 70 0.35 18.15 -1.45
C LEU A 70 -0.93 18.41 -2.24
N THR A 71 -1.12 19.63 -2.74
CA THR A 71 -2.24 19.99 -3.62
C THR A 71 -1.75 20.07 -5.05
N LEU A 72 -2.35 19.28 -5.91
CA LEU A 72 -2.04 19.16 -7.33
C LEU A 72 -3.19 19.76 -8.13
N GLU A 73 -2.85 20.46 -9.22
CA GLU A 73 -3.78 20.97 -10.22
C GLU A 73 -3.70 20.09 -11.47
N ASN A 74 -4.85 19.67 -12.00
CA ASN A 74 -4.92 18.95 -13.27
C ASN A 74 -4.95 19.95 -14.44
N ARG A 75 -3.82 20.14 -15.12
CA ARG A 75 -3.73 20.92 -16.36
C ARG A 75 -3.86 20.07 -17.63
N GLY A 76 -3.97 18.75 -17.46
CA GLY A 76 -4.20 17.81 -18.53
C GLY A 76 -5.59 17.96 -19.17
N ALA A 77 -5.77 17.31 -20.32
CA ALA A 77 -7.07 17.29 -21.01
C ALA A 77 -8.07 16.30 -20.39
N LYS A 78 -7.57 15.26 -19.71
CA LYS A 78 -8.39 14.16 -19.18
C LYS A 78 -8.57 14.29 -17.67
N PRO A 79 -9.75 13.96 -17.12
CA PRO A 79 -9.95 13.87 -15.68
C PRO A 79 -9.00 12.87 -15.02
N VAL A 80 -8.52 13.22 -13.82
CA VAL A 80 -7.62 12.37 -13.03
C VAL A 80 -8.45 11.46 -12.12
N ARG A 81 -8.17 10.15 -12.16
CA ARG A 81 -8.78 9.14 -11.28
C ARG A 81 -7.87 8.65 -10.19
N SER A 82 -6.58 8.60 -10.45
CA SER A 82 -5.63 8.25 -9.41
C SER A 82 -4.24 8.74 -9.73
N VAL A 83 -3.43 8.90 -8.70
CA VAL A 83 -2.02 9.29 -8.81
C VAL A 83 -1.17 8.43 -7.89
N THR A 84 0.05 8.11 -8.32
CA THR A 84 1.09 7.58 -7.45
C THR A 84 2.23 8.59 -7.33
N LEU A 85 2.63 8.86 -6.10
CA LEU A 85 3.77 9.69 -5.74
C LEU A 85 4.91 8.80 -5.28
N ALA A 86 6.09 8.97 -5.87
CA ALA A 86 7.35 8.43 -5.38
C ALA A 86 7.95 9.41 -4.36
N VAL A 87 8.36 8.89 -3.21
CA VAL A 87 8.99 9.69 -2.15
C VAL A 87 10.34 9.09 -1.82
N GLU A 88 11.41 9.84 -2.05
CA GLU A 88 12.79 9.37 -1.94
C GLU A 88 13.61 10.31 -1.06
N SER A 89 14.15 9.83 0.04
CA SER A 89 15.22 10.53 0.79
C SER A 89 16.62 10.07 0.37
N GLN A 90 16.70 8.88 -0.23
CA GLN A 90 17.90 8.25 -0.78
C GLN A 90 17.53 6.98 -1.55
N GLN A 91 18.30 6.61 -2.58
CA GLN A 91 17.96 5.47 -3.43
C GLN A 91 18.31 4.09 -2.82
N ASN A 92 19.39 4.00 -2.02
CA ASN A 92 20.02 2.72 -1.71
C ASN A 92 19.94 2.23 -0.26
N ALA A 93 19.29 2.97 0.65
CA ALA A 93 19.16 2.52 2.05
C ALA A 93 17.72 2.25 2.47
N ALA A 94 17.58 1.25 3.34
CA ALA A 94 16.30 0.82 3.89
C ALA A 94 15.59 1.99 4.59
N GLY A 95 14.30 2.19 4.28
CA GLY A 95 13.53 3.34 4.76
C GLY A 95 13.84 4.66 4.03
N GLY A 96 14.60 4.61 2.94
CA GLY A 96 14.92 5.75 2.09
C GLY A 96 13.96 6.01 0.93
N ARG A 97 13.07 5.05 0.63
CA ARG A 97 12.08 5.14 -0.45
C ARG A 97 10.70 4.73 0.06
N ALA A 98 9.69 5.41 -0.42
CA ALA A 98 8.29 5.12 -0.18
C ALA A 98 7.45 5.48 -1.41
N SER A 99 6.22 4.97 -1.45
CA SER A 99 5.24 5.34 -2.46
C SER A 99 3.90 5.60 -1.81
N VAL A 100 3.17 6.59 -2.32
CA VAL A 100 1.80 6.91 -1.88
C VAL A 100 0.91 6.89 -3.12
N ALA A 101 -0.09 6.01 -3.12
CA ALA A 101 -1.12 5.99 -4.15
C ALA A 101 -2.38 6.66 -3.59
N ALA A 102 -2.96 7.57 -4.36
CA ALA A 102 -4.24 8.21 -4.07
C ALA A 102 -5.25 7.79 -5.15
N PRO A 103 -6.03 6.72 -4.90
CA PRO A 103 -7.09 6.28 -5.80
C PRO A 103 -8.37 7.11 -5.64
N SER A 104 -9.36 6.84 -6.50
CA SER A 104 -10.72 7.37 -6.39
C SER A 104 -10.82 8.89 -6.40
N LEU A 105 -9.94 9.53 -7.17
CA LEU A 105 -10.00 10.95 -7.45
C LEU A 105 -11.03 11.23 -8.55
N HIS A 106 -11.52 12.46 -8.57
CA HIS A 106 -12.30 13.01 -9.66
C HIS A 106 -11.91 14.49 -9.78
N ALA A 107 -10.84 14.75 -10.51
CA ALA A 107 -10.37 16.11 -10.78
C ALA A 107 -10.39 16.36 -12.29
N ALA A 108 -11.34 17.16 -12.75
CA ALA A 108 -11.43 17.63 -14.12
C ALA A 108 -10.29 18.61 -14.44
N ARG A 109 -10.21 19.03 -15.71
CA ARG A 109 -9.23 20.03 -16.13
C ARG A 109 -9.43 21.35 -15.37
N GLY A 110 -8.35 21.89 -14.83
CA GLY A 110 -8.31 23.11 -14.02
C GLY A 110 -8.69 22.89 -12.55
N GLU A 111 -9.16 21.70 -12.18
CA GLU A 111 -9.48 21.39 -10.80
C GLU A 111 -8.25 20.97 -10.00
N THR A 112 -8.32 21.19 -8.69
CA THR A 112 -7.29 20.78 -7.74
C THR A 112 -7.75 19.64 -6.87
N PHE A 113 -6.80 18.82 -6.43
CA PHE A 113 -7.02 17.76 -5.45
C PHE A 113 -5.82 17.63 -4.52
N SER A 114 -6.05 17.14 -3.31
CA SER A 114 -5.01 16.99 -2.29
C SER A 114 -4.65 15.54 -2.04
N VAL A 115 -3.36 15.28 -1.90
CA VAL A 115 -2.79 13.99 -1.49
C VAL A 115 -2.07 14.17 -0.15
N SER A 116 -2.39 13.33 0.82
CA SER A 116 -1.72 13.33 2.13
C SER A 116 -0.56 12.35 2.15
N LEU A 117 0.62 12.86 2.47
CA LEU A 117 1.85 12.12 2.68
C LEU A 117 2.11 12.05 4.17
N ASN A 118 2.01 10.84 4.75
CA ASN A 118 2.27 10.58 6.17
C ASN A 118 3.31 9.46 6.25
N LEU A 119 4.59 9.82 6.20
CA LEU A 119 5.70 8.88 6.05
C LEU A 119 6.79 9.16 7.08
N ARG A 120 7.46 8.09 7.52
CA ARG A 120 8.70 8.20 8.29
C ARG A 120 9.85 7.66 7.44
N LEU A 121 10.75 8.55 7.06
CA LEU A 121 11.91 8.25 6.23
C LEU A 121 13.19 8.41 7.04
N VAL A 122 14.25 7.77 6.56
CA VAL A 122 15.59 7.90 7.13
C VAL A 122 16.62 8.21 6.04
N ARG A 123 17.69 8.93 6.43
CA ARG A 123 18.82 9.24 5.56
C ARG A 123 20.13 9.27 6.36
N PRO A 124 21.20 8.56 5.98
CA PRO A 124 22.51 8.65 6.58
C PRO A 124 23.15 10.04 6.43
N LEU A 125 24.02 10.35 7.39
CA LEU A 125 24.84 11.56 7.45
C LEU A 125 26.33 11.17 7.37
N PRO A 126 27.15 11.88 6.58
CA PRO A 126 26.75 12.93 5.64
C PRO A 126 25.98 12.34 4.45
N GLY A 127 24.88 13.00 4.05
CA GLY A 127 24.08 12.58 2.91
C GLY A 127 24.66 13.08 1.58
N ALA A 128 24.14 12.57 0.45
CA ALA A 128 24.44 13.11 -0.88
C ALA A 128 24.09 14.60 -1.00
N ALA A 129 24.61 15.31 -2.01
CA ALA A 129 24.17 16.67 -2.32
C ALA A 129 22.71 16.67 -2.83
N GLY A 130 21.92 17.70 -2.49
CA GLY A 130 20.53 17.85 -2.94
C GLY A 130 19.50 17.89 -1.81
N PRO A 131 18.19 17.90 -2.14
CA PRO A 131 17.11 17.94 -1.14
C PRO A 131 17.17 16.72 -0.22
N LEU A 132 16.71 16.87 1.02
CA LEU A 132 16.59 15.76 1.96
C LEU A 132 15.58 14.72 1.51
N VAL A 133 14.49 15.16 0.89
CA VAL A 133 13.44 14.33 0.30
C VAL A 133 13.06 14.89 -1.07
N ALA A 134 12.92 14.03 -2.07
CA ALA A 134 12.28 14.31 -3.33
C ALA A 134 10.92 13.61 -3.36
N VAL A 135 9.86 14.37 -3.62
CA VAL A 135 8.51 13.87 -3.90
C VAL A 135 8.26 14.08 -5.38
N SER A 136 8.07 13.00 -6.14
CA SER A 136 7.82 13.09 -7.58
C SER A 136 6.56 12.34 -7.99
N VAL A 137 5.84 12.83 -8.99
CA VAL A 137 4.75 12.08 -9.61
C VAL A 137 5.33 10.91 -10.39
N ASP A 138 4.98 9.68 -10.01
CA ASP A 138 5.39 8.48 -10.74
C ASP A 138 4.42 8.08 -11.84
N GLY A 139 3.14 8.40 -11.65
CA GLY A 139 2.13 8.08 -12.64
C GLY A 139 0.74 8.55 -12.26
N VAL A 140 -0.07 8.78 -13.29
CA VAL A 140 -1.47 9.20 -13.22
C VAL A 140 -2.30 8.23 -14.05
N LEU A 141 -3.44 7.83 -13.51
CA LEU A 141 -4.48 7.14 -14.27
C LEU A 141 -5.64 8.10 -14.52
N HIS A 142 -6.10 8.13 -15.77
CA HIS A 142 -7.24 8.93 -16.20
C HIS A 142 -8.55 8.13 -16.14
N ASP A 143 -9.66 8.81 -16.36
CA ASP A 143 -11.00 8.24 -16.36
C ASP A 143 -11.28 7.23 -17.46
N ASP A 144 -10.60 7.34 -18.59
CA ASP A 144 -10.62 6.36 -19.68
C ASP A 144 -9.67 5.18 -19.47
N MET A 145 -9.09 5.03 -18.27
CA MET A 145 -8.06 4.03 -17.91
C MET A 145 -6.72 4.21 -18.64
N THR A 146 -6.50 5.32 -19.34
CA THR A 146 -5.17 5.63 -19.88
C THR A 146 -4.22 6.07 -18.77
N PHE A 147 -2.96 5.70 -18.91
CA PHE A 147 -1.90 6.00 -17.95
C PHE A 147 -0.91 7.00 -18.54
N ALA A 148 -0.42 7.92 -17.71
CA ALA A 148 0.64 8.85 -18.05
C ALA A 148 1.67 8.94 -16.91
N GLY A 149 2.95 9.03 -17.26
CA GLY A 149 4.05 9.24 -16.31
C GLY A 149 5.18 8.22 -16.41
N PRO A 150 6.23 8.36 -15.57
CA PRO A 150 7.43 7.53 -15.65
C PRO A 150 7.24 6.04 -15.35
N ASN A 151 6.21 5.66 -14.58
CA ASN A 151 5.93 4.28 -14.18
C ASN A 151 7.11 3.55 -13.50
N ARG A 152 7.97 4.24 -12.74
CA ARG A 152 9.16 3.64 -12.12
C ARG A 152 8.82 2.69 -10.98
N LEU A 153 7.61 2.80 -10.44
CA LEU A 153 7.11 1.98 -9.32
C LEU A 153 6.06 0.95 -9.75
N GLU A 154 5.96 0.64 -11.05
CA GLU A 154 4.88 -0.18 -11.62
C GLU A 154 3.49 0.40 -11.27
N SER A 155 3.42 1.74 -11.22
CA SER A 155 2.22 2.53 -10.91
C SER A 155 1.07 2.25 -11.87
N GLN A 156 1.32 2.03 -13.16
CA GLN A 156 0.27 1.74 -14.14
C GLN A 156 -0.57 0.54 -13.70
N ARG A 157 0.07 -0.59 -13.42
CA ARG A 157 -0.61 -1.80 -12.96
C ARG A 157 -1.38 -1.54 -11.67
N LYS A 158 -0.70 -0.96 -10.68
CA LYS A 158 -1.28 -0.70 -9.35
C LYS A 158 -2.51 0.21 -9.43
N LEU A 159 -2.43 1.30 -10.18
CA LEU A 159 -3.52 2.26 -10.32
C LEU A 159 -4.68 1.67 -11.12
N THR A 160 -4.40 0.95 -12.21
CA THR A 160 -5.41 0.28 -13.04
C THR A 160 -6.21 -0.73 -12.20
N LEU A 161 -5.52 -1.51 -11.37
CA LEU A 161 -6.17 -2.43 -10.43
C LEU A 161 -7.07 -1.70 -9.43
N LEU A 162 -6.52 -0.70 -8.72
CA LEU A 162 -7.26 0.02 -7.68
C LEU A 162 -8.52 0.67 -8.26
N GLU A 163 -8.44 1.20 -9.49
CA GLU A 163 -9.60 1.77 -10.17
C GLU A 163 -10.59 0.70 -10.66
N ALA A 164 -10.13 -0.48 -11.10
CA ALA A 164 -11.02 -1.58 -11.45
C ALA A 164 -11.82 -2.07 -10.23
N GLU A 165 -11.18 -2.23 -9.07
CA GLU A 165 -11.86 -2.53 -7.80
C GLU A 165 -12.84 -1.40 -7.43
N ALA A 166 -12.40 -0.14 -7.51
CA ALA A 166 -13.23 0.99 -7.15
C ALA A 166 -14.48 1.13 -8.04
N ARG A 167 -14.38 0.83 -9.34
CA ARG A 167 -15.52 0.80 -10.26
C ARG A 167 -16.53 -0.26 -9.88
N ARG A 168 -16.08 -1.50 -9.64
CA ARG A 168 -16.94 -2.59 -9.17
C ARG A 168 -17.70 -2.20 -7.90
N ASP A 169 -17.01 -1.55 -6.96
CA ASP A 169 -17.57 -1.21 -5.67
C ASP A 169 -18.56 -0.04 -5.76
N ARG A 170 -18.25 0.98 -6.59
CA ARG A 170 -19.19 2.06 -6.92
C ARG A 170 -20.44 1.53 -7.64
N GLU A 171 -20.26 0.66 -8.63
CA GLU A 171 -21.35 0.04 -9.37
C GLU A 171 -22.31 -0.71 -8.43
N ARG A 172 -21.77 -1.50 -7.50
CA ARG A 172 -22.57 -2.18 -6.47
C ARG A 172 -23.42 -1.20 -5.67
N LEU A 173 -22.83 -0.12 -5.16
CA LEU A 173 -23.58 0.87 -4.37
C LEU A 173 -24.60 1.64 -5.22
N ARG A 174 -24.31 1.87 -6.52
CA ARG A 174 -25.29 2.43 -7.46
C ARG A 174 -26.46 1.49 -7.71
N LEU A 175 -26.20 0.19 -7.87
CA LEU A 175 -27.26 -0.81 -7.98
C LEU A 175 -28.15 -0.81 -6.73
N ALA A 176 -27.55 -0.75 -5.54
CA ALA A 176 -28.29 -0.61 -4.29
C ALA A 176 -29.12 0.70 -4.24
N LEU A 177 -28.55 1.82 -4.69
CA LEU A 177 -29.26 3.09 -4.80
C LEU A 177 -30.44 3.03 -5.78
N GLY A 178 -30.27 2.35 -6.92
CA GLY A 178 -31.32 2.12 -7.92
C GLY A 178 -32.50 1.30 -7.36
N GLN A 179 -32.25 0.46 -6.36
CA GLN A 179 -33.29 -0.27 -5.60
C GLN A 179 -33.88 0.57 -4.46
N GLY A 180 -33.37 1.77 -4.20
CA GLY A 180 -33.89 2.72 -3.23
C GLY A 180 -32.87 3.14 -2.16
N ARG A 181 -33.13 4.29 -1.54
CA ARG A 181 -32.26 4.91 -0.53
C ARG A 181 -31.98 3.98 0.67
N ASN A 182 -32.98 3.19 1.08
CA ASN A 182 -32.84 2.23 2.18
C ASN A 182 -31.85 1.11 1.84
N ASN A 183 -31.85 0.64 0.59
CA ASN A 183 -30.92 -0.39 0.12
C ASN A 183 -29.48 0.14 0.09
N LEU A 184 -29.27 1.39 -0.37
CA LEU A 184 -27.95 2.03 -0.28
C LEU A 184 -27.47 2.15 1.17
N GLN A 185 -28.35 2.56 2.09
CA GLN A 185 -28.02 2.67 3.50
C GLN A 185 -27.61 1.31 4.10
N GLN A 186 -28.39 0.25 3.83
CA GLN A 186 -28.06 -1.11 4.26
C GLN A 186 -26.74 -1.60 3.68
N ALA A 187 -26.47 -1.33 2.40
CA ALA A 187 -25.21 -1.69 1.76
C ALA A 187 -24.01 -0.99 2.41
N ALA A 188 -24.13 0.31 2.74
CA ALA A 188 -23.08 1.05 3.43
C ALA A 188 -22.84 0.53 4.86
N LEU A 189 -23.90 0.23 5.61
CA LEU A 189 -23.81 -0.35 6.94
C LEU A 189 -23.15 -1.74 6.91
N ALA A 190 -23.50 -2.59 5.95
CA ALA A 190 -22.89 -3.91 5.79
C ALA A 190 -21.38 -3.83 5.48
N ILE A 191 -20.92 -2.75 4.82
CA ILE A 191 -19.49 -2.51 4.63
C ILE A 191 -18.83 -2.15 5.97
N LEU A 192 -19.41 -1.25 6.77
CA LEU A 192 -18.89 -0.86 8.08
C LEU A 192 -18.85 -2.04 9.06
N GLU A 193 -19.89 -2.86 9.07
CA GLU A 193 -19.98 -4.07 9.89
C GLU A 193 -18.86 -5.04 9.52
N ARG A 194 -18.71 -5.37 8.22
CA ARG A 194 -17.60 -6.23 7.77
C ARG A 194 -16.23 -5.67 8.11
N GLN A 195 -16.01 -4.36 8.05
CA GLN A 195 -14.75 -3.75 8.48
C GLN A 195 -14.48 -3.96 9.97
N SER A 196 -15.52 -3.91 10.80
CA SER A 196 -15.42 -4.09 12.24
C SER A 196 -15.25 -5.56 12.65
N GLU A 197 -15.90 -6.47 11.93
CA GLU A 197 -15.87 -7.91 12.18
C GLU A 197 -14.68 -8.60 11.53
N GLN A 198 -13.95 -7.91 10.63
CA GLN A 198 -12.88 -8.54 9.89
C GLN A 198 -11.82 -9.13 10.84
N PRO A 199 -11.63 -10.45 10.85
CA PRO A 199 -10.77 -11.09 11.82
C PRO A 199 -9.32 -10.69 11.56
N LYS A 200 -8.67 -10.10 12.58
CA LYS A 200 -7.31 -9.58 12.47
C LYS A 200 -6.31 -10.70 12.72
N LEU A 201 -5.65 -11.12 11.65
CA LEU A 201 -4.51 -12.04 11.71
C LEU A 201 -3.20 -11.25 11.71
N GLN A 202 -2.37 -11.46 12.72
CA GLN A 202 -1.01 -10.95 12.74
C GLN A 202 -0.09 -12.03 12.18
N ALA A 203 0.51 -11.78 11.03
CA ALA A 203 1.55 -12.63 10.45
C ALA A 203 2.93 -12.01 10.71
N ARG A 204 3.87 -12.79 11.25
CA ARG A 204 5.27 -12.38 11.45
C ARG A 204 6.18 -13.33 10.67
N LEU A 205 7.16 -12.79 9.96
CA LEU A 205 8.14 -13.63 9.26
C LEU A 205 9.01 -14.35 10.31
N ALA A 206 9.07 -15.67 10.23
CA ALA A 206 9.95 -16.46 11.08
C ALA A 206 11.43 -16.17 10.73
N GLY A 207 12.25 -15.87 11.74
CA GLY A 207 13.72 -15.71 11.58
C GLY A 207 14.24 -14.27 11.39
N GLY A 208 13.40 -13.23 11.51
CA GLY A 208 13.81 -11.83 11.30
C GLY A 208 14.42 -11.09 12.50
N GLY A 209 14.59 -11.73 13.67
CA GLY A 209 15.14 -11.08 14.87
C GLY A 209 15.65 -12.07 15.90
N ARG A 210 16.82 -11.78 16.47
CA ARG A 210 17.63 -12.58 17.42
C ARG A 210 17.64 -14.08 17.14
N THR A 211 18.77 -14.56 16.66
CA THR A 211 19.17 -15.98 16.63
C THR A 211 19.07 -16.61 18.02
N VAL A 212 17.88 -17.06 18.38
CA VAL A 212 17.70 -18.28 19.14
C VAL A 212 17.55 -19.35 18.07
N ALA A 213 18.48 -20.30 18.04
CA ALA A 213 18.38 -21.48 17.20
C ALA A 213 17.01 -22.12 17.45
N ARG A 214 16.07 -21.93 16.52
CA ARG A 214 14.83 -22.67 16.53
C ARG A 214 15.25 -24.09 16.20
N ALA A 215 15.18 -24.96 17.21
CA ALA A 215 15.26 -26.40 17.00
C ALA A 215 14.35 -26.74 15.80
N ALA A 216 14.86 -27.56 14.88
CA ALA A 216 14.05 -28.06 13.78
C ALA A 216 12.72 -28.56 14.36
N ASN A 217 11.62 -27.90 14.03
CA ASN A 217 10.30 -28.31 14.52
C ASN A 217 10.03 -29.69 13.89
N THR A 218 10.19 -30.74 14.69
CA THR A 218 10.05 -32.14 14.28
C THR A 218 8.63 -32.53 13.86
N ASP A 219 7.65 -31.65 14.09
CA ASP A 219 6.23 -31.85 13.77
C ASP A 219 5.75 -31.03 12.56
N ALA A 220 6.68 -30.58 11.70
CA ALA A 220 6.30 -29.92 10.46
C ALA A 220 5.67 -30.91 9.47
N THR A 221 4.45 -30.65 9.05
CA THR A 221 3.70 -31.49 8.10
C THR A 221 3.43 -30.73 6.82
N THR A 222 3.46 -31.44 5.69
CA THR A 222 3.04 -30.88 4.41
C THR A 222 1.54 -31.04 4.28
N VAL A 223 0.82 -29.93 4.07
CA VAL A 223 -0.63 -29.91 3.88
C VAL A 223 -0.97 -29.49 2.46
N GLN A 224 -1.99 -30.11 1.89
CA GLN A 224 -2.56 -29.66 0.62
C GLN A 224 -3.49 -28.48 0.85
N LEU A 225 -3.44 -27.52 -0.06
CA LEU A 225 -4.33 -26.37 -0.03
C LEU A 225 -5.62 -26.70 -0.77
N ALA A 226 -6.75 -26.24 -0.22
CA ALA A 226 -7.99 -26.18 -0.96
C ALA A 226 -7.93 -25.04 -1.99
N MET A 227 -8.19 -25.35 -3.26
CA MET A 227 -8.25 -24.35 -4.33
C MET A 227 -9.68 -23.81 -4.42
N LEU A 228 -9.90 -22.55 -4.04
CA LEU A 228 -11.21 -21.93 -4.13
C LEU A 228 -11.41 -21.45 -5.56
N ASP A 229 -12.44 -21.99 -6.21
CA ASP A 229 -12.81 -21.58 -7.56
C ASP A 229 -13.50 -20.22 -7.53
N VAL A 230 -12.94 -19.25 -8.26
CA VAL A 230 -13.50 -17.91 -8.39
C VAL A 230 -14.04 -17.78 -9.81
N ALA A 231 -15.36 -17.69 -9.93
CA ALA A 231 -16.01 -17.67 -11.23
C ALA A 231 -15.42 -16.61 -12.17
N GLY A 232 -15.05 -17.04 -13.37
CA GLY A 232 -14.44 -16.18 -14.39
C GLY A 232 -12.94 -15.91 -14.21
N ALA A 233 -12.26 -16.56 -13.26
CA ALA A 233 -10.82 -16.45 -13.09
C ALA A 233 -10.07 -16.86 -14.38
N PRO A 234 -9.16 -16.02 -14.90
CA PRO A 234 -8.33 -16.34 -16.07
C PRO A 234 -7.32 -17.47 -15.81
N LEU A 235 -6.99 -17.68 -14.54
CA LEU A 235 -6.06 -18.69 -14.06
C LEU A 235 -6.82 -19.77 -13.30
N GLU A 236 -6.44 -21.02 -13.52
CA GLU A 236 -6.87 -22.17 -12.72
C GLU A 236 -5.74 -22.58 -11.80
N LEU A 237 -6.07 -22.76 -10.52
CA LEU A 237 -5.13 -23.31 -9.55
C LEU A 237 -5.24 -24.84 -9.60
N VAL A 238 -4.15 -25.49 -10.00
CA VAL A 238 -4.12 -26.94 -10.28
C VAL A 238 -3.81 -27.72 -9.01
N SER A 239 -2.85 -27.25 -8.22
CA SER A 239 -2.48 -27.84 -6.94
C SER A 239 -1.78 -26.82 -6.07
N GLY A 240 -1.76 -27.06 -4.76
CA GLY A 240 -0.97 -26.25 -3.85
C GLY A 240 -0.61 -27.00 -2.58
N GLU A 241 0.58 -26.74 -2.06
CA GLU A 241 1.08 -27.31 -0.82
C GLU A 241 1.81 -26.29 0.03
N ALA A 242 1.74 -26.48 1.35
CA ALA A 242 2.48 -25.68 2.33
C ALA A 242 2.99 -26.57 3.46
N VAL A 243 4.08 -26.14 4.08
CA VAL A 243 4.61 -26.78 5.29
C VAL A 243 4.03 -26.04 6.49
N VAL A 244 3.35 -26.77 7.36
CA VAL A 244 2.66 -26.25 8.55
C VAL A 244 3.25 -26.88 9.80
N SER A 245 3.42 -26.08 10.84
CA SER A 245 3.82 -26.51 12.16
C SER A 245 3.15 -25.63 13.22
N ASP A 246 2.23 -26.22 13.99
CA ASP A 246 1.39 -25.55 14.99
C ASP A 246 0.77 -24.22 14.52
N ALA A 247 1.41 -23.11 14.89
CA ALA A 247 1.01 -21.74 14.58
C ALA A 247 1.88 -21.07 13.51
N SER A 248 2.61 -21.87 12.74
CA SER A 248 3.44 -21.40 11.64
C SER A 248 3.11 -22.15 10.35
N ALA A 249 3.13 -21.44 9.23
CA ALA A 249 3.04 -22.05 7.91
C ALA A 249 3.94 -21.34 6.91
N SER A 250 4.48 -22.09 5.95
CA SER A 250 5.12 -21.51 4.78
C SER A 250 4.08 -20.90 3.85
N ALA A 251 4.47 -19.83 3.15
CA ALA A 251 3.78 -19.41 1.94
C ALA A 251 3.68 -20.62 1.01
N PRO A 252 2.48 -20.90 0.48
CA PRO A 252 2.23 -22.11 -0.27
C PRO A 252 2.93 -22.04 -1.62
N MET A 253 3.40 -23.20 -2.06
CA MET A 253 3.75 -23.41 -3.46
C MET A 253 2.46 -23.76 -4.20
N ILE A 254 2.17 -23.07 -5.31
CA ILE A 254 0.92 -23.26 -6.05
C ILE A 254 1.25 -23.47 -7.52
N ALA A 255 0.81 -24.60 -8.09
CA ALA A 255 0.81 -24.83 -9.52
C ALA A 255 -0.48 -24.29 -10.14
N LEU A 256 -0.37 -23.63 -11.28
CA LEU A 256 -1.50 -22.98 -11.95
C LEU A 256 -1.40 -23.07 -13.47
N ARG A 257 -2.51 -22.79 -14.14
CA ARG A 257 -2.63 -22.80 -15.60
C ARG A 257 -3.40 -21.58 -16.10
N ASN A 258 -2.90 -20.94 -17.15
CA ASN A 258 -3.64 -19.90 -17.85
C ASN A 258 -4.72 -20.53 -18.73
N ARG A 259 -5.99 -20.31 -18.39
CA ARG A 259 -7.15 -20.79 -19.14
C ARG A 259 -7.74 -19.74 -20.08
N SER A 260 -7.27 -18.51 -19.99
CA SER A 260 -7.73 -17.43 -20.86
C SER A 260 -7.12 -17.52 -22.26
N SER A 261 -7.72 -16.81 -23.20
CA SER A 261 -7.19 -16.61 -24.55
C SER A 261 -6.08 -15.56 -24.62
N LYS A 262 -5.76 -14.89 -23.51
CA LYS A 262 -4.79 -13.79 -23.44
C LYS A 262 -3.53 -14.21 -22.69
N PRO A 263 -2.33 -13.75 -23.11
CA PRO A 263 -1.15 -13.90 -22.28
C PRO A 263 -1.31 -13.13 -20.96
N VAL A 264 -1.03 -13.80 -19.86
CA VAL A 264 -1.02 -13.20 -18.52
C VAL A 264 0.38 -12.68 -18.23
N ARG A 265 0.51 -11.39 -17.96
CA ARG A 265 1.78 -10.73 -17.66
C ARG A 265 2.13 -10.84 -16.17
N TYR A 266 1.13 -10.68 -15.32
CA TYR A 266 1.28 -10.65 -13.87
C TYR A 266 0.01 -11.15 -13.20
N TYR A 267 0.12 -11.72 -12.01
CA TYR A 267 -1.04 -12.14 -11.22
C TYR A 267 -0.73 -12.14 -9.73
N GLU A 268 -1.77 -12.04 -8.92
CA GLU A 268 -1.68 -12.23 -7.47
C GLU A 268 -2.69 -13.28 -7.01
N LEU A 269 -2.23 -14.19 -6.17
CA LEU A 269 -3.09 -15.13 -5.49
C LEU A 269 -3.31 -14.68 -4.05
N GLY A 270 -4.55 -14.77 -3.58
CA GLY A 270 -4.84 -14.68 -2.16
C GLY A 270 -4.70 -16.06 -1.52
N TRP A 271 -4.23 -16.09 -0.27
CA TRP A 271 -4.19 -17.32 0.51
C TRP A 271 -4.78 -17.09 1.90
N VAL A 272 -5.44 -18.12 2.37
CA VAL A 272 -6.31 -18.10 3.55
C VAL A 272 -5.84 -19.18 4.50
N VAL A 273 -5.77 -18.84 5.77
CA VAL A 273 -5.53 -19.80 6.86
C VAL A 273 -6.84 -19.97 7.61
N ALA A 274 -7.18 -21.22 7.91
CA ALA A 274 -8.29 -21.58 8.79
C ALA A 274 -7.75 -22.12 10.11
N ASP A 275 -8.37 -21.75 11.22
CA ASP A 275 -8.12 -22.39 12.51
C ASP A 275 -8.82 -23.76 12.62
N ARG A 276 -8.58 -24.47 13.72
CA ARG A 276 -9.21 -25.78 13.98
C ARG A 276 -10.73 -25.71 14.19
N GLU A 277 -11.28 -24.53 14.44
CA GLU A 277 -12.72 -24.31 14.56
C GLU A 277 -13.35 -23.92 13.21
N GLY A 278 -12.54 -23.82 12.15
CA GLY A 278 -12.99 -23.49 10.80
C GLY A 278 -13.14 -21.99 10.54
N ARG A 279 -12.72 -21.11 11.47
CA ARG A 279 -12.72 -19.67 11.21
C ARG A 279 -11.58 -19.34 10.26
N ARG A 280 -11.84 -18.49 9.29
CA ARG A 280 -10.93 -18.21 8.17
C ARG A 280 -10.36 -16.80 8.25
N TYR A 281 -9.09 -16.67 7.88
CA TYR A 281 -8.31 -15.45 7.98
C TYR A 281 -7.50 -15.25 6.69
N SER A 282 -7.48 -14.04 6.15
CA SER A 282 -6.54 -13.72 5.07
C SER A 282 -5.12 -13.73 5.60
N ALA A 283 -4.27 -14.58 5.04
CA ALA A 283 -2.85 -14.67 5.39
C ALA A 283 -1.99 -13.72 4.54
N GLY A 284 -2.54 -13.19 3.46
CA GLY A 284 -1.91 -12.20 2.62
C GLY A 284 -2.05 -12.52 1.13
N VAL A 285 -1.05 -12.08 0.36
CA VAL A 285 -1.05 -12.15 -1.08
C VAL A 285 0.27 -12.71 -1.59
N LEU A 286 0.20 -13.53 -2.63
CA LEU A 286 1.32 -14.15 -3.32
C LEU A 286 1.44 -13.54 -4.73
N PRO A 287 2.35 -12.58 -4.93
CA PRO A 287 2.57 -11.99 -6.25
C PRO A 287 3.36 -12.94 -7.15
N SER A 288 3.05 -12.95 -8.45
CA SER A 288 3.81 -13.70 -9.46
C SER A 288 5.27 -13.28 -9.47
N THR A 289 6.18 -14.26 -9.41
CA THR A 289 7.64 -14.04 -9.44
C THR A 289 8.29 -14.55 -10.74
N GLY A 290 7.51 -15.15 -11.64
CA GLY A 290 7.96 -15.71 -12.92
C GLY A 290 7.64 -14.82 -14.13
N GLY A 291 8.05 -15.28 -15.31
CA GLY A 291 7.71 -14.63 -16.58
C GLY A 291 6.22 -14.76 -16.95
N PRO A 292 5.80 -14.09 -18.04
CA PRO A 292 4.41 -14.13 -18.49
C PRO A 292 3.96 -15.55 -18.84
N LEU A 293 2.70 -15.86 -18.56
CA LEU A 293 2.06 -17.13 -18.90
C LEU A 293 1.26 -16.99 -20.18
N SER A 294 1.73 -17.66 -21.23
CA SER A 294 1.00 -17.76 -22.51
C SER A 294 -0.35 -18.49 -22.32
N PRO A 295 -1.33 -18.28 -23.22
CA PRO A 295 -2.58 -19.04 -23.21
C PRO A 295 -2.34 -20.55 -23.13
N GLY A 296 -3.04 -21.23 -22.23
CA GLY A 296 -2.91 -22.68 -22.02
C GLY A 296 -1.68 -23.14 -21.24
N ALA A 297 -0.70 -22.26 -21.03
CA ALA A 297 0.55 -22.59 -20.34
C ALA A 297 0.37 -22.75 -18.83
N SER A 298 1.22 -23.57 -18.23
CA SER A 298 1.28 -23.78 -16.78
C SER A 298 2.44 -23.02 -16.17
N GLY A 299 2.28 -22.64 -14.91
CA GLY A 299 3.28 -21.99 -14.10
C GLY A 299 3.24 -22.47 -12.66
N GLN A 300 4.22 -22.03 -11.88
CA GLN A 300 4.28 -22.32 -10.45
C GLN A 300 4.70 -21.07 -9.69
N LEU A 301 3.97 -20.77 -8.63
CA LEU A 301 4.40 -19.80 -7.62
C LEU A 301 5.27 -20.52 -6.59
N PRO A 302 6.54 -20.10 -6.43
CA PRO A 302 7.39 -20.69 -5.40
C PRO A 302 6.88 -20.28 -4.01
N GLY A 303 6.74 -21.26 -3.14
CA GLY A 303 6.46 -21.05 -1.72
C GLY A 303 7.74 -20.71 -0.93
N GLY A 304 7.66 -20.85 0.39
CA GLY A 304 8.86 -21.10 1.21
C GLY A 304 9.20 -20.06 2.29
N ARG A 305 8.56 -18.89 2.31
CA ARG A 305 8.67 -17.98 3.47
C ARG A 305 7.78 -18.49 4.60
N THR A 306 8.34 -18.77 5.77
CA THR A 306 7.56 -19.20 6.94
C THR A 306 7.04 -18.02 7.73
N PHE A 307 5.75 -18.03 8.02
CA PHE A 307 5.07 -17.03 8.82
C PHE A 307 4.56 -17.67 10.11
N GLU A 308 4.69 -16.94 11.21
CA GLU A 308 4.04 -17.22 12.48
C GLU A 308 2.75 -16.41 12.56
N PHE A 309 1.66 -17.08 12.90
CA PHE A 309 0.33 -16.51 12.90
C PHE A 309 -0.18 -16.35 14.34
N GLN A 310 -0.68 -15.16 14.63
CA GLN A 310 -1.27 -14.82 15.91
C GLN A 310 -2.61 -14.11 15.74
N GLN A 311 -3.54 -14.42 16.61
CA GLN A 311 -4.81 -13.72 16.76
C GLN A 311 -4.87 -13.16 18.18
N ASP A 312 -5.10 -11.84 18.31
CA ASP A 312 -5.16 -11.15 19.60
C ASP A 312 -3.94 -11.45 20.52
N GLY A 313 -2.77 -11.60 19.91
CA GLY A 313 -1.50 -11.89 20.59
C GLY A 313 -1.29 -13.36 20.98
N LYS A 314 -2.23 -14.26 20.66
CA LYS A 314 -2.12 -15.70 20.91
C LYS A 314 -1.77 -16.47 19.63
N PRO A 315 -0.92 -17.51 19.69
CA PRO A 315 -0.64 -18.35 18.54
C PRO A 315 -1.92 -18.97 17.96
N LEU A 316 -2.10 -18.89 16.64
CA LEU A 316 -3.25 -19.47 15.93
C LEU A 316 -2.94 -20.91 15.53
N ALA A 317 -3.62 -21.90 16.10
CA ALA A 317 -3.46 -23.28 15.66
C ALA A 317 -4.09 -23.49 14.26
N ILE A 318 -3.25 -23.79 13.27
CA ILE A 318 -3.69 -23.92 11.88
C ILE A 318 -4.41 -25.26 11.68
N GLY A 319 -5.65 -25.19 11.20
CA GLY A 319 -6.49 -26.35 10.86
C GLY A 319 -6.59 -26.60 9.35
N GLY A 320 -6.38 -25.58 8.52
CA GLY A 320 -6.43 -25.73 7.07
C GLY A 320 -5.94 -24.49 6.32
N MET A 321 -5.73 -24.64 5.02
CA MET A 321 -5.25 -23.57 4.15
C MET A 321 -5.97 -23.61 2.79
N SER A 322 -6.16 -22.44 2.20
CA SER A 322 -6.79 -22.30 0.89
C SER A 322 -6.12 -21.23 0.03
N GLY A 323 -6.24 -21.34 -1.28
CA GLY A 323 -5.74 -20.36 -2.25
C GLY A 323 -6.82 -20.00 -3.27
N TYR A 324 -6.76 -18.78 -3.81
CA TYR A 324 -7.66 -18.30 -4.86
C TYR A 324 -6.95 -17.26 -5.74
N VAL A 325 -7.46 -17.08 -6.96
CA VAL A 325 -6.99 -16.01 -7.85
C VAL A 325 -7.60 -14.69 -7.41
N ARG A 326 -6.75 -13.76 -6.98
CA ARG A 326 -7.19 -12.45 -6.49
C ARG A 326 -7.24 -11.42 -7.61
N GLN A 327 -6.26 -11.43 -8.51
CA GLN A 327 -6.22 -10.52 -9.65
C GLN A 327 -5.24 -11.01 -10.73
N VAL A 328 -5.45 -10.54 -11.96
CA VAL A 328 -4.63 -10.87 -13.12
C VAL A 328 -4.44 -9.62 -13.98
N GLU A 329 -3.23 -9.37 -14.43
CA GLU A 329 -2.89 -8.40 -15.48
C GLU A 329 -2.53 -9.17 -16.76
N PHE A 330 -3.15 -8.80 -17.87
CA PHE A 330 -2.85 -9.33 -19.19
C PHE A 330 -1.74 -8.54 -19.88
N ALA A 331 -1.12 -9.13 -20.90
CA ALA A 331 -0.07 -8.47 -21.68
C ALA A 331 -0.53 -7.21 -22.44
N ASP A 332 -1.84 -7.04 -22.66
CA ASP A 332 -2.42 -5.83 -23.23
C ASP A 332 -2.66 -4.70 -22.20
N GLY A 333 -2.27 -4.92 -20.93
CA GLY A 333 -2.45 -3.97 -19.83
C GLY A 333 -3.85 -3.99 -19.21
N SER A 334 -4.79 -4.77 -19.75
CA SER A 334 -6.09 -4.97 -19.10
C SER A 334 -5.94 -5.82 -17.83
N VAL A 335 -6.80 -5.57 -16.86
CA VAL A 335 -6.81 -6.30 -15.58
C VAL A 335 -8.13 -7.03 -15.40
N TRP A 336 -8.06 -8.19 -14.76
CA TRP A 336 -9.21 -8.91 -14.25
C TRP A 336 -9.18 -8.87 -12.72
N THR A 337 -10.32 -8.51 -12.14
CA THR A 337 -10.61 -8.64 -10.71
C THR A 337 -11.90 -9.43 -10.52
N PRO A 338 -12.04 -10.19 -9.43
CA PRO A 338 -13.26 -10.91 -9.12
C PRO A 338 -14.47 -9.97 -9.03
N SER A 339 -15.58 -10.37 -9.65
CA SER A 339 -16.87 -9.75 -9.39
C SER A 339 -17.32 -10.06 -7.96
N LEU A 340 -18.25 -9.25 -7.45
CA LEU A 340 -18.77 -9.46 -6.10
C LEU A 340 -19.48 -10.82 -5.95
N ALA A 341 -20.26 -11.21 -6.96
CA ALA A 341 -20.95 -12.50 -7.00
C ALA A 341 -19.94 -13.67 -7.03
N ALA A 342 -18.82 -13.52 -7.72
CA ALA A 342 -17.74 -14.51 -7.72
C ALA A 342 -17.08 -14.62 -6.33
N LEU A 343 -16.87 -13.51 -5.62
CA LEU A 343 -16.34 -13.51 -4.26
C LEU A 343 -17.30 -14.13 -3.24
N GLU A 344 -18.62 -13.92 -3.41
CA GLU A 344 -19.64 -14.54 -2.56
C GLU A 344 -19.74 -16.05 -2.77
N SER A 345 -19.87 -16.49 -4.02
CA SER A 345 -20.01 -17.92 -4.37
C SER A 345 -18.77 -18.75 -4.04
N SER A 346 -17.57 -18.17 -4.16
CA SER A 346 -16.31 -18.80 -3.73
C SER A 346 -16.12 -18.80 -2.21
N GLY A 347 -16.97 -18.11 -1.47
CA GLY A 347 -16.85 -17.92 -0.02
C GLY A 347 -15.64 -17.08 0.40
N VAL A 348 -14.98 -16.36 -0.52
CA VAL A 348 -13.79 -15.55 -0.26
C VAL A 348 -14.14 -14.17 0.31
N ARG A 349 -15.35 -13.66 0.04
CA ARG A 349 -15.75 -12.30 0.43
C ARG A 349 -15.61 -11.97 1.92
N GLY A 350 -15.78 -12.95 2.80
CA GLY A 350 -15.64 -12.78 4.25
C GLY A 350 -14.19 -12.66 4.74
N VAL A 351 -13.21 -13.11 3.93
CA VAL A 351 -11.79 -13.05 4.27
C VAL A 351 -11.04 -11.98 3.48
N GLU A 352 -11.50 -11.63 2.27
CA GLU A 352 -10.93 -10.55 1.48
C GLU A 352 -11.04 -9.21 2.23
N PRO A 353 -9.94 -8.47 2.38
CA PRO A 353 -9.99 -7.12 2.91
C PRO A 353 -10.98 -6.24 2.19
N VAL A 354 -11.72 -5.44 2.95
CA VAL A 354 -12.58 -4.40 2.39
C VAL A 354 -11.72 -3.49 1.53
N SER A 355 -12.14 -3.24 0.30
CA SER A 355 -11.34 -2.44 -0.63
C SER A 355 -11.18 -1.00 -0.13
N ALA A 356 -10.19 -0.29 -0.68
CA ALA A 356 -9.99 1.12 -0.35
C ALA A 356 -11.21 1.98 -0.70
N GLU A 357 -11.93 1.66 -1.78
CA GLU A 357 -13.11 2.42 -2.21
C GLU A 357 -14.33 2.14 -1.32
N GLU A 358 -14.58 0.86 -0.99
CA GLU A 358 -15.64 0.51 -0.02
C GLU A 358 -15.37 1.19 1.33
N GLN A 359 -14.11 1.20 1.80
CA GLN A 359 -13.71 1.93 3.00
C GLN A 359 -14.02 3.42 2.91
N ARG A 360 -13.59 4.08 1.83
CA ARG A 360 -13.80 5.51 1.62
C ARG A 360 -15.28 5.88 1.57
N LEU A 361 -16.10 5.13 0.83
CA LEU A 361 -17.52 5.41 0.66
C LEU A 361 -18.33 5.13 1.93
N ALA A 362 -18.00 4.05 2.65
CA ALA A 362 -18.60 3.76 3.95
C ALA A 362 -18.22 4.81 5.00
N GLU A 363 -16.97 5.28 4.99
CA GLU A 363 -16.52 6.37 5.86
C GLU A 363 -17.23 7.68 5.55
N LEU A 364 -17.41 8.00 4.27
CA LEU A 364 -18.15 9.18 3.83
C LEU A 364 -19.60 9.14 4.36
N TYR A 365 -20.25 7.98 4.26
CA TYR A 365 -21.57 7.78 4.86
C TYR A 365 -21.54 7.96 6.38
N ARG A 366 -20.56 7.38 7.08
CA ARG A 366 -20.41 7.51 8.53
C ARG A 366 -20.22 8.96 8.98
N GLN A 367 -19.42 9.74 8.25
CA GLN A 367 -19.08 11.11 8.63
C GLN A 367 -20.09 12.16 8.16
N LYS A 368 -20.67 11.99 6.97
CA LYS A 368 -21.49 13.01 6.29
C LYS A 368 -22.90 12.55 5.92
N GLY A 369 -23.25 11.30 6.21
CA GLY A 369 -24.57 10.74 5.99
C GLY A 369 -24.86 10.34 4.54
N LEU A 370 -26.09 9.83 4.33
CA LEU A 370 -26.53 9.23 3.07
C LEU A 370 -26.54 10.22 1.90
N ALA A 371 -26.89 11.49 2.13
CA ALA A 371 -26.92 12.50 1.06
C ALA A 371 -25.54 12.74 0.45
N ALA A 372 -24.49 12.77 1.29
CA ALA A 372 -23.12 12.93 0.82
C ALA A 372 -22.64 11.70 0.04
N LEU A 373 -23.02 10.49 0.47
CA LEU A 373 -22.72 9.27 -0.27
C LEU A 373 -23.37 9.27 -1.65
N ILE A 374 -24.64 9.67 -1.76
CA ILE A 374 -25.34 9.78 -3.05
C ILE A 374 -24.64 10.78 -3.97
N ALA A 375 -24.39 12.00 -3.47
CA ALA A 375 -23.72 13.03 -4.25
C ALA A 375 -22.32 12.61 -4.72
N GLU A 376 -21.61 11.79 -3.93
CA GLU A 376 -20.32 11.23 -4.33
C GLU A 376 -20.45 10.16 -5.42
N LEU A 377 -21.45 9.28 -5.30
CA LEU A 377 -21.74 8.27 -6.32
C LEU A 377 -22.23 8.89 -7.63
N GLU A 378 -22.75 10.11 -7.64
CA GLU A 378 -23.17 10.81 -8.87
C GLU A 378 -21.99 11.43 -9.66
N LYS A 379 -20.79 11.53 -9.08
CA LYS A 379 -19.59 12.10 -9.73
C LYS A 379 -18.88 11.17 -10.71
N PHE A 380 -19.18 9.88 -10.68
CA PHE A 380 -18.57 8.88 -11.58
C PHE A 380 -19.64 8.18 -12.38
#